data_AF-K2D7R1-F1
#
_entry.id   AF-K2D7R1-F1
#
_cell.length_a   1.000
_cell.length_b   1.000
_cell.length_c   1.000
_cell.angle_alpha   90.00
_cell.angle_beta   90.00
_cell.angle_gamma   90.00
#
_symmetry.space_group_name_H-M   'P 1'
#
loop_
_entity.id
_entity.type
_entity.pdbx_description
1 polymer ?
#
loop_
_entity_poly.entity_id
_entity_poly.type
_entity_poly.pdbx_seq_one_letter_code
_entity_poly.pdbx_strand_id
1 'polypeptide(L)'
;MSMNIINFIKRLLPSFNKSDILTDMEVSIEYISNILDSYASYESVLKVTKITAKKNKDVLKEFYKDLKLPKSKVKLSNNENIATDMLTLFKNVKVNGDYILEELDGAINDVIVSEALTAYKAFLIRSIGHYYFMTKFATDLLNFIYINETLEVNEDLDKEYKLNKKQEENIVKNIWIFARLLSLYGLDHETFKDNISSIENITLPKEEVEKVVNIYNSGNVDAFNNLPSGFIGSPIYSIRLVFAQWQSQRHHELKDKKKLLELRYLHYKLLKESGQSDVNVENEIIYLQKRLSDIDYKLAKLEEGVNDE
;
A
#
# COMPACT_ATOMS: atom_id res chain seq x y z
N MET A 1 -9.18 9.22 4.09
CA MET A 1 -8.83 8.94 5.49
C MET A 1 -8.24 10.21 6.10
N SER A 2 -8.69 10.66 7.28
CA SER A 2 -7.91 11.73 7.91
C SER A 2 -6.64 11.15 8.47
N MET A 3 -5.50 11.64 7.98
CA MET A 3 -4.20 11.24 8.52
C MET A 3 -3.94 11.83 9.90
N ASN A 4 -4.61 12.92 10.27
CA ASN A 4 -4.55 13.46 11.63
C ASN A 4 -5.46 12.66 12.59
N ILE A 5 -4.91 12.31 13.76
CA ILE A 5 -5.56 11.52 14.82
C ILE A 5 -6.91 12.10 15.30
N ILE A 6 -7.06 13.43 15.34
CA ILE A 6 -8.28 14.14 15.79
C ILE A 6 -9.48 13.72 14.95
N ASN A 7 -9.35 13.87 13.65
CA ASN A 7 -10.41 13.53 12.70
C ASN A 7 -10.61 12.02 12.57
N PHE A 8 -9.56 11.23 12.80
CA PHE A 8 -9.69 9.77 12.87
C PHE A 8 -10.61 9.40 14.04
N ILE A 9 -10.28 9.84 15.25
CA ILE A 9 -11.08 9.61 16.46
C ILE A 9 -12.53 10.10 16.28
N LYS A 10 -12.72 11.33 15.76
CA LYS A 10 -14.06 11.90 15.50
C LYS A 10 -14.91 11.08 14.54
N ARG A 11 -14.30 10.32 13.63
CA ARG A 11 -15.02 9.52 12.61
C ARG A 11 -15.12 8.04 12.97
N LEU A 12 -14.52 7.59 14.07
CA LEU A 12 -14.65 6.21 14.53
C LEU A 12 -16.10 5.90 14.92
N LEU A 13 -16.55 4.67 14.62
CA LEU A 13 -17.82 4.17 15.10
C LEU A 13 -17.83 4.12 16.63
N PRO A 14 -19.02 4.20 17.28
CA PRO A 14 -19.13 4.10 18.74
C PRO A 14 -18.48 2.83 19.29
N SER A 15 -18.72 1.70 18.60
CA SER A 15 -18.13 0.40 18.89
C SER A 15 -17.87 -0.44 17.65
N PHE A 16 -16.93 -1.38 17.73
CA PHE A 16 -16.59 -2.36 16.69
C PHE A 16 -15.84 -3.56 17.25
N ASN A 17 -15.80 -4.67 16.48
CA ASN A 17 -15.20 -5.93 16.92
C ASN A 17 -13.71 -6.00 16.59
N LYS A 18 -12.97 -6.64 17.50
CA LYS A 18 -11.54 -6.94 17.35
C LYS A 18 -11.24 -7.90 16.20
N SER A 19 -12.08 -8.92 15.99
CA SER A 19 -11.90 -9.92 14.92
C SER A 19 -11.78 -9.28 13.54
N ASP A 20 -12.63 -8.28 13.29
CA ASP A 20 -12.78 -7.63 11.99
C ASP A 20 -11.51 -6.86 11.65
N ILE A 21 -11.01 -6.10 12.64
CA ILE A 21 -9.82 -5.27 12.50
C ILE A 21 -8.53 -6.10 12.38
N LEU A 22 -8.44 -7.23 13.08
CA LEU A 22 -7.29 -8.14 12.97
C LEU A 22 -7.25 -8.78 11.59
N THR A 23 -8.40 -9.29 11.12
CA THR A 23 -8.51 -9.92 9.80
C THR A 23 -8.08 -8.95 8.68
N ASP A 24 -8.53 -7.70 8.73
CA ASP A 24 -8.16 -6.69 7.72
C ASP A 24 -6.66 -6.38 7.70
N MET A 25 -6.04 -6.33 8.90
CA MET A 25 -4.60 -6.12 9.04
C MET A 25 -3.82 -7.32 8.51
N GLU A 26 -4.21 -8.54 8.88
CA GLU A 26 -3.61 -9.79 8.41
C GLU A 26 -3.62 -9.87 6.88
N VAL A 27 -4.79 -9.66 6.25
CA VAL A 27 -4.93 -9.68 4.78
C VAL A 27 -4.00 -8.66 4.13
N SER A 28 -3.89 -7.46 4.70
CA SER A 28 -3.00 -6.41 4.19
C SER A 28 -1.53 -6.82 4.31
N ILE A 29 -1.13 -7.40 5.44
CA ILE A 29 0.25 -7.87 5.67
C ILE A 29 0.59 -9.03 4.73
N GLU A 30 -0.30 -10.02 4.58
CA GLU A 30 -0.10 -11.16 3.69
C GLU A 30 0.14 -10.70 2.25
N TYR A 31 -0.64 -9.72 1.80
CA TYR A 31 -0.55 -9.15 0.45
C TYR A 31 0.79 -8.45 0.17
N ILE A 32 1.55 -8.02 1.19
CA ILE A 32 2.89 -7.45 1.01
C ILE A 32 3.83 -8.42 0.27
N SER A 33 3.65 -9.73 0.44
CA SER A 33 4.45 -10.73 -0.27
C SER A 33 4.26 -10.62 -1.79
N ASN A 34 3.04 -10.36 -2.27
CA ASN A 34 2.76 -10.12 -3.68
C ASN A 34 3.42 -8.83 -4.20
N ILE A 35 3.48 -7.80 -3.36
CA ILE A 35 4.14 -6.53 -3.69
C ILE A 35 5.64 -6.76 -3.84
N LEU A 36 6.27 -7.44 -2.88
CA LEU A 36 7.68 -7.78 -2.93
C LEU A 36 8.03 -8.57 -4.20
N ASP A 37 7.26 -9.60 -4.54
CA ASP A 37 7.43 -10.36 -5.79
C ASP A 37 7.37 -9.46 -7.03
N SER A 38 6.39 -8.55 -7.05
CA SER A 38 6.14 -7.67 -8.19
C SER A 38 7.24 -6.63 -8.37
N TYR A 39 7.77 -6.09 -7.28
CA TYR A 39 8.90 -5.16 -7.32
C TYR A 39 10.24 -5.86 -7.56
N ALA A 40 10.45 -7.09 -7.09
CA ALA A 40 11.64 -7.89 -7.44
C ALA A 40 11.69 -8.17 -8.95
N SER A 41 10.54 -8.51 -9.48
CA SER A 41 10.29 -8.67 -10.90
C SER A 41 10.49 -7.37 -11.71
N TYR A 42 10.18 -6.22 -11.13
CA TYR A 42 10.41 -4.93 -11.77
C TYR A 42 11.89 -4.50 -11.68
N GLU A 43 12.58 -4.88 -10.61
CA GLU A 43 14.02 -4.62 -10.46
C GLU A 43 14.82 -5.30 -11.58
N SER A 44 14.44 -6.52 -12.00
CA SER A 44 15.09 -7.18 -13.14
C SER A 44 14.88 -6.42 -14.46
N VAL A 45 13.71 -5.81 -14.66
CA VAL A 45 13.44 -4.91 -15.80
C VAL A 45 14.37 -3.70 -15.76
N LEU A 46 14.44 -3.01 -14.62
CA LEU A 46 15.24 -1.79 -14.46
C LEU A 46 16.76 -2.01 -14.52
N LYS A 47 17.23 -3.26 -14.46
CA LYS A 47 18.66 -3.57 -14.71
C LYS A 47 19.04 -3.44 -16.17
N VAL A 48 18.08 -3.63 -17.08
CA VAL A 48 18.29 -3.59 -18.53
C VAL A 48 17.61 -2.38 -19.20
N THR A 49 16.63 -1.77 -18.54
CA THR A 49 15.93 -0.56 -19.04
C THR A 49 16.06 0.62 -18.07
N LYS A 50 15.75 1.81 -18.56
CA LYS A 50 15.66 3.03 -17.75
C LYS A 50 14.25 3.58 -17.82
N ILE A 51 13.81 4.22 -16.74
CA ILE A 51 12.55 4.98 -16.72
C ILE A 51 12.68 6.17 -17.66
N THR A 52 11.92 6.17 -18.75
CA THR A 52 11.94 7.23 -19.76
C THR A 52 10.75 8.16 -19.64
N ALA A 53 9.57 7.63 -19.33
CA ALA A 53 8.32 8.37 -19.37
C ALA A 53 8.32 9.56 -18.40
N LYS A 54 7.99 10.75 -18.91
CA LYS A 54 8.02 12.00 -18.13
C LYS A 54 7.11 11.93 -16.90
N LYS A 55 5.89 11.38 -17.06
CA LYS A 55 4.93 11.23 -15.96
C LYS A 55 5.48 10.39 -14.81
N ASN A 56 6.21 9.32 -15.12
CA ASN A 56 6.84 8.48 -14.11
C ASN A 56 7.94 9.24 -13.37
N LYS A 57 8.79 9.96 -14.09
CA LYS A 57 9.84 10.81 -13.49
C LYS A 57 9.25 11.87 -12.55
N ASP A 58 8.17 12.53 -12.95
CA ASP A 58 7.51 13.56 -12.15
C ASP A 58 6.92 12.98 -10.85
N VAL A 59 6.22 11.84 -10.94
CA VAL A 59 5.67 11.14 -9.75
C VAL A 59 6.78 10.66 -8.83
N LEU A 60 7.84 10.05 -9.37
CA LEU A 60 8.96 9.55 -8.57
C LEU A 60 9.76 10.69 -7.91
N LYS A 61 9.85 11.85 -8.56
CA LYS A 61 10.48 13.03 -7.95
C LYS A 61 9.73 13.47 -6.69
N GLU A 62 8.39 13.54 -6.74
CA GLU A 62 7.61 13.87 -5.55
C GLU A 62 7.67 12.76 -4.49
N PHE A 63 7.70 11.49 -4.89
CA PHE A 63 7.92 10.37 -3.98
C PHE A 63 9.21 10.51 -3.17
N TYR A 64 10.34 10.72 -3.85
CA TYR A 64 11.64 10.82 -3.17
C TYR A 64 11.81 12.12 -2.38
N LYS A 65 11.15 13.20 -2.80
CA LYS A 65 11.16 14.47 -2.06
C LYS A 65 10.64 14.31 -0.63
N ASP A 66 9.57 13.55 -0.41
CA ASP A 66 9.06 13.26 0.94
C ASP A 66 9.94 12.24 1.69
N LEU A 67 10.43 11.20 1.01
CA LEU A 67 11.29 10.18 1.65
C LEU A 67 12.67 10.70 2.06
N LYS A 68 13.15 11.78 1.44
CA LYS A 68 14.44 12.41 1.74
C LYS A 68 14.34 13.58 2.71
N LEU A 69 13.16 13.84 3.27
CA LEU A 69 13.04 14.85 4.31
C LEU A 69 13.94 14.48 5.50
N PRO A 70 14.59 15.45 6.19
CA PRO A 70 15.53 15.16 7.28
C PRO A 70 14.96 14.32 8.42
N LYS A 71 13.63 14.29 8.57
CA LYS A 71 12.92 13.50 9.58
C LYS A 71 12.74 12.03 9.18
N SER A 72 12.84 11.73 7.88
CA SER A 72 12.78 10.38 7.34
C SER A 72 14.13 9.69 7.57
N LYS A 73 14.12 8.57 8.29
CA LYS A 73 15.32 7.77 8.58
C LYS A 73 15.37 6.46 7.78
N VAL A 74 14.51 6.32 6.77
CA VAL A 74 14.46 5.08 5.99
C VAL A 74 15.71 4.92 5.14
N LYS A 75 16.09 3.66 4.90
CA LYS A 75 17.23 3.32 4.04
C LYS A 75 16.77 3.32 2.57
N LEU A 76 17.43 4.12 1.76
CA LEU A 76 17.22 4.20 0.31
C LEU A 76 18.52 3.84 -0.41
N SER A 77 18.39 3.39 -1.65
CA SER A 77 19.51 3.19 -2.57
C SER A 77 20.13 4.52 -2.98
N ASN A 78 21.43 4.49 -3.29
CA ASN A 78 22.18 5.70 -3.66
C ASN A 78 21.67 6.36 -4.96
N ASN A 79 21.00 5.60 -5.82
CA ASN A 79 20.60 6.03 -7.16
C ASN A 79 19.08 6.23 -7.30
N GLU A 80 18.32 6.29 -6.20
CA GLU A 80 16.85 6.44 -6.24
C GLU A 80 16.18 5.35 -7.11
N ASN A 81 16.63 4.11 -6.97
CA ASN A 81 16.02 2.98 -7.69
C ASN A 81 14.73 2.57 -7.00
N ILE A 82 13.59 2.92 -7.62
CA ILE A 82 12.27 2.66 -7.03
C ILE A 82 12.03 1.18 -6.76
N ALA A 83 12.55 0.26 -7.57
CA ALA A 83 12.34 -1.17 -7.33
C ALA A 83 13.13 -1.65 -6.11
N THR A 84 14.42 -1.33 -6.04
CA THR A 84 15.28 -1.68 -4.90
C THR A 84 14.80 -1.02 -3.60
N ASP A 85 14.36 0.23 -3.67
CA ASP A 85 13.89 0.99 -2.51
C ASP A 85 12.56 0.43 -2.00
N MET A 86 11.61 0.13 -2.91
CA MET A 86 10.34 -0.50 -2.54
C MET A 86 10.54 -1.88 -1.94
N LEU A 87 11.47 -2.68 -2.44
CA LEU A 87 11.83 -3.96 -1.82
C LEU A 87 12.35 -3.80 -0.40
N THR A 88 13.23 -2.81 -0.18
CA THR A 88 13.80 -2.53 1.14
C THR A 88 12.72 -2.03 2.10
N LEU A 89 11.94 -1.05 1.68
CA LEU A 89 10.88 -0.45 2.48
C LEU A 89 9.79 -1.48 2.80
N PHE A 90 9.30 -2.25 1.83
CA PHE A 90 8.22 -3.22 2.09
C PHE A 90 8.66 -4.44 2.91
N LYS A 91 9.96 -4.81 2.90
CA LYS A 91 10.48 -5.79 3.86
C LYS A 91 10.32 -5.28 5.30
N ASN A 92 10.68 -4.03 5.53
CA ASN A 92 10.52 -3.39 6.83
C ASN A 92 9.03 -3.19 7.19
N VAL A 93 8.20 -2.74 6.24
CA VAL A 93 6.75 -2.61 6.44
C VAL A 93 6.14 -3.94 6.85
N LYS A 94 6.57 -5.06 6.26
CA LYS A 94 6.07 -6.39 6.66
C LYS A 94 6.41 -6.70 8.12
N VAL A 95 7.68 -6.63 8.49
CA VAL A 95 8.15 -6.92 9.86
C VAL A 95 7.48 -6.00 10.88
N ASN A 96 7.35 -4.72 10.55
CA ASN A 96 6.68 -3.74 11.40
C ASN A 96 5.16 -3.96 11.46
N GLY A 97 4.57 -4.52 10.40
CA GLY A 97 3.17 -4.89 10.34
C GLY A 97 2.85 -6.07 11.25
N ASP A 98 3.70 -7.10 11.22
CA ASP A 98 3.60 -8.26 12.11
C ASP A 98 3.64 -7.80 13.59
N TYR A 99 4.56 -6.90 13.93
CA TYR A 99 4.64 -6.32 15.28
C TYR A 99 3.39 -5.51 15.67
N ILE A 100 2.86 -4.67 14.77
CA ILE A 100 1.62 -3.95 15.02
C ILE A 100 0.46 -4.92 15.24
N LEU A 101 0.40 -6.01 14.49
CA LEU A 101 -0.65 -7.02 14.61
C LEU A 101 -0.62 -7.69 15.99
N GLU A 102 0.58 -8.06 16.47
CA GLU A 102 0.78 -8.58 17.83
C GLU A 102 0.34 -7.57 18.90
N GLU A 103 0.75 -6.30 18.76
CA GLU A 103 0.36 -5.23 19.70
C GLU A 103 -1.15 -4.95 19.65
N LEU A 104 -1.75 -5.01 18.47
CA LEU A 104 -3.18 -4.82 18.26
C LEU A 104 -3.98 -5.93 18.95
N ASP A 105 -3.52 -7.18 18.83
CA ASP A 105 -4.13 -8.32 19.51
C ASP A 105 -3.99 -8.22 21.04
N GLY A 106 -2.82 -7.82 21.54
CA GLY A 106 -2.58 -7.69 22.98
C GLY A 106 -3.28 -6.49 23.66
N ALA A 107 -3.37 -5.34 22.97
CA ALA A 107 -3.80 -4.09 23.59
C ALA A 107 -5.32 -3.82 23.54
N ILE A 108 -6.05 -4.58 22.71
CA ILE A 108 -7.44 -4.29 22.37
C ILE A 108 -8.37 -5.41 22.87
N ASN A 109 -9.49 -5.01 23.47
CA ASN A 109 -10.55 -5.92 23.91
C ASN A 109 -11.44 -6.34 22.73
N ASP A 110 -12.14 -7.46 22.86
CA ASP A 110 -13.05 -7.99 21.82
C ASP A 110 -14.04 -6.95 21.29
N VAL A 111 -14.58 -6.13 22.19
CA VAL A 111 -15.42 -4.97 21.86
C VAL A 111 -14.67 -3.69 22.16
N ILE A 112 -14.54 -2.84 21.14
CA ILE A 112 -13.74 -1.63 21.19
C ILE A 112 -14.68 -0.45 21.37
N VAL A 113 -14.56 0.27 22.49
CA VAL A 113 -15.36 1.48 22.75
C VAL A 113 -14.53 2.72 22.41
N SER A 114 -15.01 3.49 21.44
CA SER A 114 -14.26 4.63 20.89
C SER A 114 -13.93 5.75 21.88
N GLU A 115 -14.70 5.90 22.96
CA GLU A 115 -14.51 6.91 24.01
C GLU A 115 -13.38 6.55 24.98
N ALA A 116 -13.00 5.26 25.05
CA ALA A 116 -11.95 4.76 25.93
C ALA A 116 -10.62 4.49 25.19
N LEU A 117 -10.49 4.98 23.95
CA LEU A 117 -9.28 4.80 23.15
C LEU A 117 -8.17 5.71 23.65
N THR A 118 -7.00 5.13 23.90
CA THR A 118 -5.78 5.89 24.11
C THR A 118 -5.12 6.24 22.78
N ALA A 119 -4.20 7.20 22.77
CA ALA A 119 -3.46 7.58 21.57
C ALA A 119 -2.72 6.38 20.95
N TYR A 120 -2.16 5.51 21.80
CA TYR A 120 -1.55 4.24 21.40
C TYR A 120 -2.55 3.32 20.67
N LYS A 121 -3.69 3.02 21.28
CA LYS A 121 -4.72 2.17 20.66
C LYS A 121 -5.27 2.79 19.38
N ALA A 122 -5.44 4.10 19.36
CA ALA A 122 -5.87 4.85 18.18
C ALA A 122 -4.85 4.75 17.04
N PHE A 123 -3.56 4.81 17.35
CA PHE A 123 -2.49 4.56 16.37
C PHE A 123 -2.57 3.15 15.79
N LEU A 124 -2.69 2.12 16.63
CA LEU A 124 -2.80 0.71 16.21
C LEU A 124 -4.03 0.44 15.33
N ILE A 125 -5.19 1.03 15.67
CA ILE A 125 -6.40 0.87 14.84
C ILE A 125 -6.24 1.63 13.51
N ARG A 126 -5.63 2.82 13.55
CA ARG A 126 -5.42 3.63 12.35
C ARG A 126 -4.43 2.99 11.37
N SER A 127 -3.43 2.26 11.87
CA SER A 127 -2.46 1.57 11.00
C SER A 127 -3.12 0.60 10.04
N ILE A 128 -4.25 -0.01 10.38
CA ILE A 128 -4.97 -0.94 9.48
C ILE A 128 -5.31 -0.25 8.16
N GLY A 129 -5.88 0.95 8.24
CA GLY A 129 -6.18 1.75 7.06
C GLY A 129 -4.92 2.15 6.30
N HIS A 130 -3.81 2.44 7.01
CA HIS A 130 -2.53 2.75 6.38
C HIS A 130 -1.98 1.57 5.60
N TYR A 131 -1.99 0.36 6.17
CA TYR A 131 -1.51 -0.85 5.51
C TYR A 131 -2.35 -1.16 4.27
N TYR A 132 -3.68 -1.13 4.37
CA TYR A 132 -4.56 -1.27 3.22
C TYR A 132 -4.26 -0.26 2.11
N PHE A 133 -4.08 1.02 2.47
CA PHE A 133 -3.75 2.05 1.49
C PHE A 133 -2.37 1.79 0.86
N MET A 134 -1.34 1.52 1.67
CA MET A 134 0.02 1.29 1.18
C MET A 134 0.08 0.10 0.22
N THR A 135 -0.59 -1.00 0.56
CA THR A 135 -0.54 -2.22 -0.24
C THR A 135 -1.20 -2.03 -1.58
N LYS A 136 -2.41 -1.46 -1.59
CA LYS A 136 -3.15 -1.13 -2.81
C LYS A 136 -2.41 -0.10 -3.66
N PHE A 137 -1.94 0.97 -3.02
CA PHE A 137 -1.27 2.07 -3.73
C PHE A 137 0.06 1.63 -4.35
N ALA A 138 0.81 0.73 -3.71
CA ALA A 138 2.03 0.17 -4.29
C ALA A 138 1.76 -0.60 -5.58
N THR A 139 0.69 -1.41 -5.61
CA THR A 139 0.27 -2.12 -6.84
C THR A 139 -0.18 -1.14 -7.91
N ASP A 140 -1.01 -0.15 -7.56
CA ASP A 140 -1.48 0.88 -8.50
C ASP A 140 -0.31 1.72 -9.06
N LEU A 141 0.68 2.04 -8.23
CA LEU A 141 1.87 2.79 -8.63
C LEU A 141 2.73 1.99 -9.61
N LEU A 142 2.95 0.69 -9.34
CA LEU A 142 3.69 -0.16 -10.26
C LEU A 142 2.97 -0.29 -11.62
N ASN A 143 1.65 -0.48 -11.60
CA ASN A 143 0.82 -0.48 -12.81
C ASN A 143 0.94 0.84 -13.58
N PHE A 144 0.87 1.97 -12.89
CA PHE A 144 1.05 3.30 -13.46
C PHE A 144 2.39 3.45 -14.16
N ILE A 145 3.46 2.98 -13.50
CA ILE A 145 4.80 3.02 -14.08
C ILE A 145 4.86 2.18 -15.36
N TYR A 146 4.44 0.92 -15.32
CA TYR A 146 4.45 0.04 -16.48
C TYR A 146 3.65 0.59 -17.66
N ILE A 147 2.46 1.13 -17.42
CA ILE A 147 1.60 1.65 -18.49
C ILE A 147 2.24 2.87 -19.15
N ASN A 148 2.77 3.81 -18.37
CA ASN A 148 3.40 5.00 -18.94
C ASN A 148 4.71 4.68 -19.67
N GLU A 149 5.54 3.76 -19.17
CA GLU A 149 6.72 3.30 -19.90
C GLU A 149 6.33 2.62 -21.21
N THR A 150 5.23 1.87 -21.20
CA THR A 150 4.74 1.20 -22.41
C THR A 150 4.19 2.19 -23.44
N LEU A 151 3.44 3.21 -23.00
CA LEU A 151 2.96 4.30 -23.86
C LEU A 151 4.10 5.13 -24.47
N GLU A 152 5.23 5.26 -23.76
CA GLU A 152 6.40 5.98 -24.27
C GLU A 152 7.11 5.19 -25.39
N VAL A 153 7.05 3.86 -25.36
CA VAL A 153 7.65 2.99 -26.39
C VAL A 153 6.69 2.72 -27.54
N ASN A 154 5.38 2.64 -27.27
CA ASN A 154 4.34 2.36 -28.26
C ASN A 154 3.11 3.25 -28.00
N GLU A 155 2.77 4.12 -28.96
CA GLU A 155 1.66 5.07 -28.83
C GLU A 155 0.28 4.38 -28.78
N ASP A 156 0.15 3.16 -29.30
CA ASP A 156 -1.11 2.41 -29.38
C ASP A 156 -1.16 1.24 -28.39
N LEU A 157 -1.53 1.58 -27.14
CA LEU A 157 -2.07 0.60 -26.18
C LEU A 157 -3.57 0.44 -26.37
N ASP A 158 -4.05 -0.82 -26.35
CA ASP A 158 -5.47 -1.12 -26.29
C ASP A 158 -6.12 -0.43 -25.08
N LYS A 159 -7.36 0.04 -25.25
CA LYS A 159 -8.08 0.84 -24.25
C LYS A 159 -8.21 0.13 -22.90
N GLU A 160 -8.22 -1.20 -22.88
CA GLU A 160 -8.36 -2.02 -21.67
C GLU A 160 -7.12 -1.98 -20.76
N TYR A 161 -5.95 -1.72 -21.33
CA TYR A 161 -4.67 -1.62 -20.64
C TYR A 161 -4.31 -0.19 -20.22
N LYS A 162 -5.12 0.81 -20.62
CA LYS A 162 -4.94 2.20 -20.16
C LYS A 162 -5.48 2.36 -18.74
N LEU A 163 -4.76 3.10 -17.89
CA LEU A 163 -5.33 3.55 -16.63
C LEU A 163 -6.51 4.48 -16.91
N ASN A 164 -7.58 4.33 -16.12
CA ASN A 164 -8.62 5.34 -16.15
C ASN A 164 -8.10 6.65 -15.54
N LYS A 165 -8.66 7.79 -15.96
CA LYS A 165 -8.22 9.12 -15.50
C LYS A 165 -8.22 9.26 -13.97
N LYS A 166 -9.17 8.60 -13.29
CA LYS A 166 -9.30 8.64 -11.83
C LYS A 166 -8.16 7.90 -11.12
N GLN A 167 -7.67 6.79 -11.68
CA GLN A 167 -6.52 6.04 -11.16
C GLN A 167 -5.24 6.85 -11.31
N GLU A 168 -5.03 7.46 -12.47
CA GLU A 168 -3.89 8.36 -12.70
C GLU A 168 -3.92 9.56 -11.72
N GLU A 169 -5.07 10.23 -11.61
CA GLU A 169 -5.22 11.32 -10.64
C GLU A 169 -4.99 10.87 -9.19
N ASN A 170 -5.42 9.65 -8.85
CA ASN A 170 -5.20 9.08 -7.51
C ASN A 170 -3.72 8.92 -7.22
N ILE A 171 -2.92 8.42 -8.17
CA ILE A 171 -1.47 8.30 -8.01
C ILE A 171 -0.82 9.67 -7.82
N VAL A 172 -1.08 10.60 -8.74
CA VAL A 172 -0.45 11.93 -8.71
C VAL A 172 -0.81 12.70 -7.44
N LYS A 173 -2.07 12.66 -7.00
CA LYS A 173 -2.53 13.42 -5.82
C LYS A 173 -2.07 12.83 -4.50
N ASN A 174 -1.79 11.52 -4.44
CA ASN A 174 -1.58 10.81 -3.18
C ASN A 174 -0.18 10.19 -3.04
N ILE A 175 0.73 10.37 -4.01
CA ILE A 175 2.10 9.85 -3.93
C ILE A 175 2.86 10.36 -2.69
N TRP A 176 2.67 11.63 -2.32
CA TRP A 176 3.29 12.22 -1.13
C TRP A 176 2.81 11.54 0.16
N ILE A 177 1.54 11.13 0.20
CA ILE A 177 0.94 10.42 1.33
C ILE A 177 1.59 9.06 1.48
N PHE A 178 1.66 8.36 0.35
CA PHE A 178 2.29 7.07 0.27
C PHE A 178 3.75 7.11 0.73
N ALA A 179 4.52 8.07 0.22
CA ALA A 179 5.90 8.31 0.63
C ALA A 179 6.02 8.55 2.14
N ARG A 180 5.14 9.37 2.73
CA ARG A 180 5.19 9.64 4.17
C ARG A 180 4.80 8.44 5.03
N LEU A 181 3.85 7.62 4.60
CA LEU A 181 3.54 6.37 5.30
C LEU A 181 4.73 5.41 5.25
N LEU A 182 5.38 5.29 4.09
CA LEU A 182 6.62 4.51 3.97
C LEU A 182 7.78 5.09 4.79
N SER A 183 7.86 6.41 4.99
CA SER A 183 8.88 7.01 5.85
C SER A 183 8.78 6.61 7.32
N LEU A 184 7.60 6.14 7.75
CA LEU A 184 7.38 5.62 9.10
C LEU A 184 7.40 4.09 9.13
N TYR A 185 6.54 3.44 8.36
CA TYR A 185 6.41 1.99 8.39
C TYR A 185 7.59 1.25 7.72
N GLY A 186 8.32 1.94 6.83
CA GLY A 186 9.52 1.41 6.19
C GLY A 186 10.82 1.61 6.98
N LEU A 187 10.75 2.12 8.21
CA LEU A 187 11.90 2.21 9.12
C LEU A 187 12.41 0.83 9.50
N ASP A 188 13.69 0.71 9.84
CA ASP A 188 14.18 -0.52 10.47
C ASP A 188 13.41 -0.78 11.77
N HIS A 189 13.31 -2.06 12.11
CA HIS A 189 12.39 -2.53 13.14
C HIS A 189 12.65 -1.90 14.53
N GLU A 190 13.92 -1.75 14.91
CA GLU A 190 14.29 -1.15 16.20
C GLU A 190 13.91 0.34 16.23
N THR A 191 14.26 1.11 15.20
CA THR A 191 13.87 2.52 15.10
C THR A 191 12.35 2.70 15.06
N PHE A 192 11.64 1.76 14.43
CA PHE A 192 10.18 1.76 14.40
C PHE A 192 9.58 1.53 15.80
N LYS A 193 10.09 0.54 16.54
CA LYS A 193 9.69 0.24 17.92
C LYS A 193 9.96 1.42 18.85
N ASP A 194 11.13 2.04 18.76
CA ASP A 194 11.47 3.23 19.56
C ASP A 194 10.48 4.37 19.30
N ASN A 195 10.14 4.61 18.03
CA ASN A 195 9.18 5.64 17.65
C ASN A 195 7.77 5.33 18.19
N ILE A 196 7.32 4.08 18.10
CA ILE A 196 6.00 3.69 18.61
C ILE A 196 5.94 3.75 20.14
N SER A 197 7.01 3.33 20.82
CA SER A 197 7.09 3.33 22.28
C SER A 197 7.08 4.75 22.87
N SER A 198 7.41 5.75 22.06
CA SER A 198 7.29 7.16 22.43
C SER A 198 5.86 7.71 22.42
N ILE A 199 4.90 6.95 21.87
CA ILE A 199 3.48 7.34 21.86
C ILE A 199 2.92 7.15 23.26
N GLU A 200 2.49 8.25 23.88
CA GLU A 200 1.98 8.23 25.24
C GLU A 200 0.61 7.55 25.32
N ASN A 201 0.37 6.78 26.39
CA ASN A 201 -0.88 6.04 26.60
C ASN A 201 -1.98 6.94 27.21
N ILE A 202 -2.25 8.08 26.59
CA ILE A 202 -3.23 9.07 27.03
C ILE A 202 -4.59 8.77 26.40
N THR A 203 -5.65 8.77 27.18
CA THR A 203 -7.03 8.65 26.68
C THR A 203 -7.38 9.84 25.78
N LEU A 204 -8.01 9.57 24.64
CA LEU A 204 -8.47 10.58 23.68
C LEU A 204 -10.00 10.60 23.61
N PRO A 205 -10.68 11.33 24.52
CA PRO A 205 -12.12 11.50 24.45
C PRO A 205 -12.50 12.20 23.15
N LYS A 206 -13.50 11.68 22.42
CA LYS A 206 -13.96 12.24 21.14
C LYS A 206 -14.29 13.74 21.21
N GLU A 207 -14.87 14.18 22.31
CA GLU A 207 -15.31 15.56 22.52
C GLU A 207 -14.14 16.52 22.80
N GLU A 208 -13.04 16.01 23.37
CA GLU A 208 -11.91 16.82 23.85
C GLU A 208 -10.60 16.55 23.11
N VAL A 209 -10.60 15.68 22.10
CA VAL A 209 -9.40 15.22 21.39
C VAL A 209 -8.52 16.36 20.88
N GLU A 210 -9.11 17.48 20.45
CA GLU A 210 -8.35 18.67 20.00
C GLU A 210 -7.57 19.32 21.15
N LYS A 211 -8.19 19.43 22.33
CA LYS A 211 -7.55 19.99 23.53
C LYS A 211 -6.40 19.09 23.98
N VAL A 212 -6.64 17.77 24.01
CA VAL A 212 -5.63 16.79 24.44
C VAL A 212 -4.42 16.80 23.50
N VAL A 213 -4.64 16.78 22.18
CA VAL A 213 -3.55 16.83 21.19
C VAL A 213 -2.73 18.12 21.28
N ASN A 214 -3.37 19.26 21.59
CA ASN A 214 -2.67 20.54 21.77
C ASN A 214 -1.84 20.60 23.06
N ILE A 215 -2.22 19.87 24.11
CA ILE A 215 -1.53 19.87 25.41
C ILE A 215 -0.26 19.02 25.38
N TYR A 216 -0.29 17.85 24.74
CA TYR A 216 0.73 16.81 24.93
C TYR A 216 1.90 16.83 23.93
N ASN A 217 2.10 17.92 23.19
CA ASN A 217 2.97 17.95 22.01
C ASN A 217 2.59 16.87 21.00
N SER A 218 2.18 17.30 19.84
CA SER A 218 1.51 16.44 18.88
C SER A 218 2.35 15.26 18.34
N GLY A 219 3.68 15.26 18.50
CA GLY A 219 4.54 14.12 18.19
C GLY A 219 4.43 12.93 19.15
N ASN A 220 4.12 13.18 20.43
CA ASN A 220 3.93 12.13 21.45
C ASN A 220 2.53 11.51 21.41
N VAL A 221 1.59 12.20 20.74
CA VAL A 221 0.20 11.76 20.58
C VAL A 221 -0.03 11.18 19.18
N ASP A 222 0.68 11.69 18.18
CA ASP A 222 0.52 11.28 16.79
C ASP A 222 1.85 11.29 16.03
N ALA A 223 2.39 10.08 15.78
CA ALA A 223 3.54 9.88 14.89
C ALA A 223 3.32 10.47 13.47
N PHE A 224 2.08 10.80 13.10
CA PHE A 224 1.67 11.38 11.83
C PHE A 224 1.27 12.85 11.90
N ASN A 225 1.57 13.59 12.98
CA ASN A 225 1.04 14.94 13.15
C ASN A 225 1.42 15.95 12.03
N ASN A 226 2.41 15.64 11.19
CA ASN A 226 2.79 16.49 10.05
C ASN A 226 1.96 16.22 8.77
N LEU A 227 0.93 15.38 8.84
CA LEU A 227 0.09 15.00 7.69
C LEU A 227 -1.21 15.83 7.65
N PRO A 228 -1.49 16.56 6.54
CA PRO A 228 -2.67 17.40 6.46
C PRO A 228 -3.97 16.58 6.47
N SER A 229 -5.02 17.20 7.04
CA SER A 229 -6.35 16.65 7.30
C SER A 229 -7.21 16.35 6.05
N GLY A 230 -6.70 16.64 4.85
CA GLY A 230 -7.46 16.68 3.59
C GLY A 230 -7.51 15.40 2.76
N PHE A 231 -6.99 14.26 3.23
CA PHE A 231 -6.98 13.04 2.42
C PHE A 231 -8.34 12.35 2.36
N ILE A 232 -8.86 12.18 1.14
CA ILE A 232 -10.09 11.46 0.82
C ILE A 232 -9.75 10.30 -0.13
N GLY A 233 -8.90 9.37 0.33
CA GLY A 233 -8.93 7.98 -0.10
C GLY A 233 -9.81 7.18 0.86
N SER A 234 -10.88 6.60 0.33
CA SER A 234 -12.00 5.89 0.99
C SER A 234 -11.58 4.61 1.75
N PRO A 235 -12.41 4.06 2.66
CA PRO A 235 -13.20 4.66 3.73
C PRO A 235 -12.95 3.94 5.08
N ILE A 236 -13.55 4.42 6.18
CA ILE A 236 -13.71 3.74 7.49
C ILE A 236 -14.60 2.46 7.38
N TYR A 237 -14.65 1.84 6.20
CA TYR A 237 -15.71 0.90 5.79
C TYR A 237 -15.37 -0.56 6.00
N SER A 238 -14.14 -0.89 6.36
CA SER A 238 -13.75 -2.26 6.67
C SER A 238 -14.54 -2.83 7.86
N ILE A 239 -14.88 -1.98 8.82
CA ILE A 239 -15.70 -2.37 9.98
C ILE A 239 -17.18 -2.64 9.61
N ARG A 240 -17.66 -2.23 8.42
CA ARG A 240 -19.06 -2.45 7.99
C ARG A 240 -19.28 -3.68 7.10
N LEU A 241 -18.26 -4.40 6.65
CA LEU A 241 -18.43 -5.46 5.65
C LEU A 241 -17.77 -6.79 6.03
N VAL A 242 -17.80 -7.14 7.30
CA VAL A 242 -17.47 -8.50 7.74
C VAL A 242 -18.70 -9.40 7.62
N PHE A 243 -18.89 -9.93 6.40
CA PHE A 243 -19.24 -11.34 6.13
C PHE A 243 -19.49 -11.65 4.63
N ALA A 244 -19.40 -10.67 3.73
CA ALA A 244 -19.61 -10.89 2.28
C ALA A 244 -18.37 -10.65 1.39
N GLN A 245 -17.27 -10.12 1.94
CA GLN A 245 -16.15 -9.62 1.13
C GLN A 245 -14.98 -10.57 0.92
N TRP A 246 -14.88 -11.69 1.63
CA TRP A 246 -13.68 -12.55 1.50
C TRP A 246 -13.51 -13.18 0.10
N GLN A 247 -14.59 -13.63 -0.53
CA GLN A 247 -14.56 -14.15 -1.90
C GLN A 247 -14.40 -13.03 -2.94
N SER A 248 -15.09 -11.91 -2.75
CA SER A 248 -15.02 -10.74 -3.65
C SER A 248 -13.66 -10.06 -3.62
N GLN A 249 -13.03 -9.94 -2.44
CA GLN A 249 -11.71 -9.36 -2.25
C GLN A 249 -10.63 -10.28 -2.80
N ARG A 250 -10.71 -11.60 -2.57
CA ARG A 250 -9.80 -12.58 -3.19
C ARG A 250 -9.95 -12.61 -4.72
N HIS A 251 -11.16 -12.46 -5.23
CA HIS A 251 -11.43 -12.33 -6.67
C HIS A 251 -10.88 -11.02 -7.23
N HIS A 252 -11.06 -9.90 -6.53
CA HIS A 252 -10.53 -8.60 -6.94
C HIS A 252 -9.00 -8.57 -6.91
N GLU A 253 -8.38 -9.12 -5.85
CA GLU A 253 -6.93 -9.28 -5.73
C GLU A 253 -6.35 -10.15 -6.84
N LEU A 254 -7.02 -11.27 -7.19
CA LEU A 254 -6.61 -12.11 -8.31
C LEU A 254 -6.77 -11.40 -9.66
N LYS A 255 -7.82 -10.58 -9.83
CA LYS A 255 -8.01 -9.75 -11.03
C LYS A 255 -6.97 -8.64 -11.15
N ASP A 256 -6.65 -7.95 -10.07
CA ASP A 256 -5.61 -6.91 -10.06
C ASP A 256 -4.22 -7.52 -10.32
N LYS A 257 -3.95 -8.69 -9.71
CA LYS A 257 -2.72 -9.45 -9.95
C LYS A 257 -2.64 -9.95 -11.40
N LYS A 258 -3.73 -10.44 -11.97
CA LYS A 258 -3.82 -10.81 -13.39
C LYS A 258 -3.48 -9.60 -14.26
N LYS A 259 -4.15 -8.48 -14.05
CA LYS A 259 -3.96 -7.26 -14.84
C LYS A 259 -2.52 -6.76 -14.81
N LEU A 260 -1.88 -6.78 -13.63
CA LEU A 260 -0.47 -6.44 -13.49
C LEU A 260 0.44 -7.38 -14.30
N LEU A 261 0.17 -8.69 -14.25
CA LEU A 261 0.96 -9.68 -15.00
C LEU A 261 0.73 -9.58 -16.51
N GLU A 262 -0.47 -9.24 -16.97
CA GLU A 262 -0.79 -9.00 -18.38
C GLU A 262 -0.06 -7.76 -18.91
N LEU A 263 -0.09 -6.67 -18.15
CA LEU A 263 0.64 -5.45 -18.48
C LEU A 263 2.15 -5.70 -18.55
N ARG A 264 2.68 -6.48 -17.60
CA ARG A 264 4.09 -6.87 -17.60
C ARG A 264 4.42 -7.76 -18.80
N TYR A 265 3.56 -8.72 -19.11
CA TYR A 265 3.72 -9.59 -20.28
C TYR A 265 3.71 -8.78 -21.58
N LEU A 266 2.79 -7.81 -21.71
CA LEU A 266 2.71 -6.92 -22.85
C LEU A 266 3.97 -6.06 -23.00
N HIS A 267 4.46 -5.48 -21.90
CA HIS A 267 5.69 -4.70 -21.90
C HIS A 267 6.89 -5.52 -22.41
N TYR A 268 7.07 -6.75 -21.93
CA TYR A 268 8.16 -7.62 -22.40
C TYR A 268 7.99 -8.05 -23.86
N LYS A 269 6.75 -8.30 -24.30
CA LYS A 269 6.47 -8.61 -25.70
C LYS A 269 6.85 -7.43 -26.62
N LEU A 270 6.58 -6.20 -26.18
CA LEU A 270 6.96 -4.98 -26.91
C LEU A 270 8.49 -4.76 -26.93
N LEU A 271 9.20 -5.06 -25.85
CA LEU A 271 10.67 -5.05 -25.82
C LEU A 271 11.26 -6.10 -26.78
N LYS A 272 10.60 -7.26 -26.90
CA LYS A 272 10.99 -8.28 -27.87
C LYS A 272 10.79 -7.80 -29.31
N GLU A 273 9.66 -7.17 -29.59
CA GLU A 273 9.31 -6.65 -30.92
C GLU A 273 10.16 -5.45 -31.34
N SER A 274 10.63 -4.62 -30.39
CA SER A 274 11.51 -3.46 -30.65
C SER A 274 12.98 -3.83 -30.88
N GLY A 275 13.32 -5.12 -30.90
CA GLY A 275 14.69 -5.60 -31.12
C GLY A 275 15.59 -5.49 -29.88
N GLN A 276 15.04 -5.17 -28.71
CA GLN A 276 15.74 -5.16 -27.42
C GLN A 276 15.63 -6.52 -26.68
N SER A 277 15.38 -7.59 -27.43
CA SER A 277 15.19 -8.95 -26.90
C SER A 277 16.53 -9.58 -26.49
N ASP A 278 16.65 -9.96 -25.23
CA ASP A 278 17.71 -10.86 -24.73
C ASP A 278 17.06 -12.17 -24.22
N VAL A 279 17.84 -13.24 -24.01
CA VAL A 279 17.34 -14.55 -23.54
C VAL A 279 16.54 -14.44 -22.24
N ASN A 280 16.89 -13.46 -21.40
CA ASN A 280 16.17 -13.16 -20.16
C ASN A 280 14.75 -12.62 -20.40
N VAL A 281 14.53 -11.84 -21.46
CA VAL A 281 13.20 -11.32 -21.83
C VAL A 281 12.29 -12.47 -22.26
N GLU A 282 12.80 -13.42 -23.05
CA GLU A 282 12.02 -14.57 -23.50
C GLU A 282 11.63 -15.51 -22.36
N ASN A 283 12.56 -15.76 -21.43
CA ASN A 283 12.28 -16.56 -20.25
C ASN A 283 11.20 -15.92 -19.35
N GLU A 284 11.23 -14.58 -19.22
CA GLU A 284 10.21 -13.89 -18.44
C GLU A 284 8.85 -13.84 -19.12
N ILE A 285 8.79 -13.75 -20.45
CA ILE A 285 7.55 -13.92 -21.22
C ILE A 285 6.92 -15.28 -20.91
N ILE A 286 7.70 -16.36 -20.96
CA ILE A 286 7.23 -17.73 -20.67
C ILE A 286 6.76 -17.86 -19.22
N TYR A 287 7.54 -17.32 -18.27
CA TYR A 287 7.19 -17.36 -16.86
C TYR A 287 5.89 -16.61 -16.57
N LEU A 288 5.70 -15.43 -17.17
CA LEU A 288 4.49 -14.62 -17.04
C LEU A 288 3.28 -15.30 -17.65
N GLN A 289 3.41 -15.91 -18.83
CA GLN A 289 2.33 -16.69 -19.44
C GLN A 289 1.84 -17.81 -18.51
N LYS A 290 2.77 -18.57 -17.92
CA LYS A 290 2.42 -19.63 -16.96
C LYS A 290 1.69 -19.07 -15.74
N ARG A 291 2.19 -17.96 -15.18
CA ARG A 291 1.58 -17.30 -14.01
C ARG A 291 0.19 -16.75 -14.31
N LEU A 292 -0.02 -16.24 -15.53
CA LEU A 292 -1.33 -15.79 -16.01
C LEU A 292 -2.30 -16.96 -16.12
N SER A 293 -1.89 -18.06 -16.75
CA SER A 293 -2.72 -19.28 -16.84
C SER A 293 -3.10 -19.83 -15.46
N ASP A 294 -2.19 -19.82 -14.49
CA ASP A 294 -2.47 -20.27 -13.12
C ASP A 294 -3.48 -19.36 -12.41
N ILE A 295 -3.46 -18.05 -12.68
CA ILE A 295 -4.43 -17.11 -12.12
C ILE A 295 -5.78 -17.22 -12.82
N ASP A 296 -5.80 -17.41 -14.14
CA ASP A 296 -7.01 -17.66 -14.91
C ASP A 296 -7.74 -18.91 -14.41
N TYR A 297 -6.99 -19.99 -14.16
CA TYR A 297 -7.55 -21.20 -13.57
C TYR A 297 -8.15 -20.96 -12.18
N LYS A 298 -7.49 -20.15 -11.33
CA LYS A 298 -7.99 -19.79 -10.00
C LYS A 298 -9.22 -18.88 -10.06
N LEU A 299 -9.26 -17.94 -10.99
CA LEU A 299 -10.41 -17.06 -11.22
C LEU A 299 -11.62 -17.88 -11.72
N ALA A 300 -11.42 -18.74 -12.71
CA ALA A 300 -12.47 -19.61 -13.23
C ALA A 300 -13.08 -20.49 -12.12
N LYS A 301 -12.24 -21.11 -11.29
CA LYS A 301 -12.72 -21.94 -10.16
C LYS A 301 -13.48 -21.13 -9.09
N LEU A 302 -13.09 -19.88 -8.86
CA LEU A 302 -13.81 -18.98 -7.95
C LEU A 302 -15.13 -18.50 -8.56
N GLU A 303 -15.21 -18.34 -9.88
CA GLU A 303 -16.42 -17.94 -10.59
C GLU A 303 -17.42 -19.10 -10.76
N GLU A 304 -16.94 -20.34 -10.88
CA GLU A 304 -17.77 -21.55 -10.88
C GLU A 304 -18.41 -21.81 -9.51
N GLY A 305 -17.66 -21.69 -8.41
CA GLY A 305 -18.18 -21.91 -7.06
C GLY A 305 -19.19 -20.87 -6.56
N VAL A 306 -19.34 -19.74 -7.26
CA VAL A 306 -20.34 -18.70 -6.96
C VAL A 306 -21.68 -18.95 -7.67
N ASN A 307 -21.71 -19.80 -8.71
CA ASN A 307 -22.92 -20.11 -9.47
C ASN A 307 -23.66 -21.37 -8.97
N ASP A 308 -23.12 -22.07 -7.97
CA ASP A 308 -23.66 -23.32 -7.41
C ASP A 308 -24.35 -23.14 -6.03
N GLU A 309 -24.55 -21.90 -5.55
CA GLU A 309 -25.38 -21.52 -4.37
C GLU A 309 -26.66 -20.77 -4.79
#